data_AF-A0A7C5TBV8-F1
#
_entry.id   AF-A0A7C5TBV8-F1
#
_cell.length_a   1.000
_cell.length_b   1.000
_cell.length_c   1.000
_cell.angle_alpha   90.00
_cell.angle_beta   90.00
_cell.angle_gamma   90.00
#
_symmetry.space_group_name_H-M   'P 1'
#
loop_
_entity.id
_entity.type
_entity.pdbx_description
1 polymer ?
#
loop_
_entity_poly.entity_id
_entity_poly.type
_entity_poly.pdbx_seq_one_letter_code
_entity_poly.pdbx_strand_id
1 'polypeptide(L)' 'GGTFAAYFRAMGIPAVVWSTIDEVAHQPNEYSKIPNLINDTKTIAALVGML' A
#
# COMPACT_ATOMS: atom_id res chain seq x y z
N GLY A 1 -1.41 10.29 9.49
CA GLY A 1 -2.13 10.79 8.30
C GLY A 1 -3.24 9.82 7.95
N GLY A 2 -4.34 10.29 7.37
CA GLY A 2 -5.40 9.42 6.83
C GLY A 2 -5.10 9.02 5.39
N THR A 3 -5.68 7.93 4.93
CA THR A 3 -5.62 7.51 3.52
C THR A 3 -6.95 7.80 2.84
N PHE A 4 -6.95 7.89 1.51
CA PHE A 4 -8.17 8.11 0.73
C PHE A 4 -9.18 6.94 0.85
N ALA A 5 -8.73 5.76 1.31
CA ALA A 5 -9.59 4.62 1.65
C ALA A 5 -10.64 4.94 2.73
N ALA A 6 -10.47 6.00 3.53
CA ALA A 6 -11.49 6.43 4.48
C ALA A 6 -12.81 6.81 3.78
N TYR A 7 -12.77 7.47 2.63
CA TYR A 7 -13.97 7.89 1.89
C TYR A 7 -14.74 6.70 1.33
N PHE A 8 -14.05 5.71 0.76
CA PHE A 8 -14.67 4.48 0.28
C PHE A 8 -15.36 3.71 1.41
N ARG A 9 -14.68 3.56 2.55
CA ARG A 9 -15.26 2.90 3.73
C ARG A 9 -16.48 3.65 4.27
N ALA A 10 -16.48 4.99 4.23
CA ALA A 10 -17.64 5.80 4.61
C ALA A 10 -18.86 5.57 3.70
N MET A 11 -18.65 5.14 2.45
CA MET A 11 -19.71 4.74 1.51
C MET A 11 -20.10 3.26 1.63
N GLY A 12 -19.54 2.51 2.58
CA GLY A 12 -19.77 1.07 2.72
C GLY A 12 -19.01 0.22 1.69
N ILE A 13 -18.07 0.80 0.94
CA ILE A 13 -17.25 0.08 -0.02
C ILE A 13 -16.02 -0.48 0.72
N PRO A 14 -15.79 -1.81 0.72
CA PRO A 14 -14.59 -2.39 1.32
C PRO A 14 -13.34 -1.86 0.63
N ALA A 15 -12.43 -1.25 1.38
CA ALA A 15 -11.18 -0.70 0.87
C ALA A 15 -10.03 -0.99 1.83
N VAL A 16 -8.91 -1.43 1.28
CA VAL A 16 -7.65 -1.68 1.99
C VAL A 16 -6.55 -0.78 1.43
N VAL A 17 -5.58 -0.43 2.27
CA VAL A 17 -4.35 0.24 1.85
C VAL A 17 -3.20 -0.66 2.25
N TRP A 18 -2.28 -0.89 1.33
CA TRP A 18 -1.20 -1.84 1.51
C TRP A 18 0.13 -1.25 1.05
N SER A 19 1.13 -1.31 1.92
CA SER A 19 2.53 -1.13 1.57
C SER A 19 3.39 -1.66 2.72
N THR A 20 4.48 -2.34 2.39
CA THR A 20 5.49 -2.78 3.36
C THR A 20 6.59 -1.72 3.46
N ILE A 21 6.60 -0.92 4.53
CA ILE A 21 7.51 0.24 4.69
C ILE A 21 8.16 0.31 6.07
N ASP A 22 9.26 1.06 6.17
CA ASP A 22 9.97 1.35 7.43
C ASP A 22 9.47 2.64 8.12
N GLU A 23 8.29 3.15 7.75
CA GLU A 23 7.64 4.34 8.34
C GLU A 23 8.49 5.63 8.31
N VAL A 24 9.34 5.79 7.28
CA VAL A 24 10.18 6.99 7.07
C VAL A 24 9.58 8.02 6.11
N ALA A 25 8.28 7.91 5.79
CA ALA A 25 7.61 8.86 4.91
C ALA A 25 7.65 10.29 5.50
N HIS A 26 7.92 11.28 4.65
CA HIS A 26 8.07 12.70 5.02
C HIS A 26 9.25 12.99 5.97
N GLN A 27 10.27 12.13 5.99
CA GLN A 27 11.52 12.34 6.72
C GLN A 27 12.70 12.56 5.75
N PRO A 28 13.78 13.24 6.18
CA PRO A 28 15.03 13.24 5.42
C PRO A 28 15.53 11.81 5.18
N ASN A 29 16.15 11.58 4.02
CA ASN A 29 16.59 10.25 3.57
C ASN A 29 15.45 9.22 3.43
N GLU A 30 14.26 9.64 2.99
CA GLU A 30 13.17 8.73 2.63
C GLU A 30 13.61 7.74 1.53
N TYR A 31 13.23 6.47 1.67
CA TYR A 31 13.59 5.40 0.73
C TYR A 31 12.53 4.31 0.67
N SER A 32 12.65 3.46 -0.35
CA SER A 32 11.92 2.19 -0.47
C SER A 32 12.90 1.04 -0.63
N LYS A 33 12.63 -0.09 0.05
CA LYS A 33 13.39 -1.32 -0.11
C LYS A 33 12.93 -2.05 -1.38
N ILE A 34 13.85 -2.33 -2.30
CA ILE A 34 13.55 -3.10 -3.52
C ILE A 34 12.86 -4.45 -3.22
N PRO A 35 13.28 -5.24 -2.21
CA PRO A 35 12.57 -6.47 -1.85
C PRO A 35 11.11 -6.25 -1.44
N ASN A 36 10.81 -5.16 -0.72
CA ASN A 36 9.45 -4.82 -0.32
C ASN A 36 8.60 -4.49 -1.55
N LEU A 37 9.14 -3.67 -2.47
CA LEU A 37 8.46 -3.32 -3.72
C LEU A 37 8.09 -4.57 -4.54
N ILE A 38 9.03 -5.51 -4.69
CA ILE A 38 8.80 -6.75 -5.44
C ILE A 38 7.71 -7.60 -4.76
N ASN A 39 7.74 -7.73 -3.42
CA ASN A 39 6.77 -8.55 -2.71
C ASN A 39 5.37 -7.92 -2.67
N ASP A 40 5.28 -6.60 -2.45
CA ASP A 40 4.01 -5.88 -2.55
C ASP A 40 3.42 -5.98 -3.97
N THR A 41 4.26 -5.93 -5.00
CA THR A 41 3.84 -6.15 -6.40
C THR A 41 3.22 -7.53 -6.58
N LYS A 42 3.82 -8.59 -6.01
CA LYS A 42 3.25 -9.95 -6.06
C LYS A 42 1.90 -10.03 -5.36
N THR A 43 1.77 -9.41 -4.18
CA THR A 43 0.52 -9.34 -3.43
C THR A 43 -0.58 -8.67 -4.26
N ILE A 44 -0.28 -7.53 -4.88
CA ILE A 44 -1.24 -6.81 -5.73
C ILE A 44 -1.56 -7.64 -6.98
N ALA A 45 -0.57 -8.25 -7.64
CA ALA A 45 -0.77 -9.09 -8.82
C ALA A 45 -1.70 -10.28 -8.55
N ALA A 46 -1.54 -10.93 -7.40
CA ALA A 46 -2.42 -12.01 -6.95
C ALA A 46 -3.85 -11.51 -6.68
N LEU A 47 -4.01 -10.28 -6.18
CA LEU A 47 -5.32 -9.68 -5.92
C LEU A 47 -6.06 -9.29 -7.21
N VAL A 48 -5.35 -8.82 -8.24
CA VAL A 48 -5.94 -8.38 -9.51
C VAL A 48 -6.07 -9.50 -10.56
N GLY A 49 -5.75 -10.74 -10.21
CA GLY A 49 -5.94 -11.92 -11.07
C GLY A 49 -4.96 -12.03 -12.24
N MET A 50 -3.73 -11.50 -12.10
CA MET A 50 -2.67 -11.64 -13.11
C MET A 50 -1.73 -12.84 -12.84
N LEU A 51 -2.08 -13.71 -11.89
CA LEU A 51 -1.49 -15.00 -11.54
C LEU A 51 -2.59 -15.96 -11.06
#